data_AF-A0A920Q0U1-F1
#
_entry.id   AF-A0A920Q0U1-F1
#
_cell.length_a   1.000
_cell.length_b   1.000
_cell.length_c   1.000
_cell.angle_alpha   90.00
_cell.angle_beta   90.00
_cell.angle_gamma   90.00
#
_symmetry.space_group_name_H-M   'P 1'
#
loop_
_entity.id
_entity.type
_entity.pdbx_description
1 polymer ?
#
loop_
_entity_poly.entity_id
_entity_poly.type
_entity_poly.pdbx_seq_one_letter_code
_entity_poly.pdbx_strand_id
1 'polypeptide(L)'
;MATRYLVIASTVFAMVMLIPLLATAQSSTTLRTAWGDPDLGGVWNNSTLTPFQRPERLGDQEFLTAEEVSNIEQAAADRNTDFAGRPALRTEVGGNVDRGVDGAPGSYNNFWMERGTLWYRRGAHRSLPIRRMAGCRL
;
A
#
# COMPACT_ATOMS: atom_id res chain seq x y z
N MET A 1 42.04 39.23 -19.21
CA MET A 1 41.00 39.48 -18.18
C MET A 1 39.58 39.33 -18.74
N ALA A 2 39.22 39.99 -19.85
CA ALA A 2 37.88 39.95 -20.45
C ALA A 2 37.36 38.53 -20.80
N THR A 3 38.22 37.63 -21.28
CA THR A 3 37.82 36.26 -21.65
C THR A 3 37.37 35.42 -20.45
N ARG A 4 37.93 35.67 -19.25
CA ARG A 4 37.54 34.97 -18.02
C ARG A 4 36.18 35.47 -17.52
N TYR A 5 35.91 36.77 -17.66
CA TYR A 5 34.61 37.37 -17.35
C TYR A 5 33.50 36.91 -18.31
N LEU A 6 33.80 36.77 -19.60
CA LEU A 6 32.84 36.27 -20.59
C LEU A 6 32.43 34.81 -20.34
N VAL A 7 33.36 33.96 -19.91
CA VAL A 7 33.08 32.55 -19.56
C VAL A 7 32.26 32.44 -18.27
N ILE A 8 32.52 33.28 -17.28
CA ILE A 8 31.72 33.32 -16.04
C ILE A 8 30.31 33.83 -16.33
N ALA A 9 30.17 34.87 -17.15
CA ALA A 9 28.86 35.40 -17.52
C ALA A 9 28.02 34.37 -18.31
N SER A 10 28.63 33.63 -19.24
CA SER A 10 27.91 32.61 -20.02
C SER A 10 27.48 31.40 -19.18
N THR A 11 28.33 30.96 -18.25
CA THR A 11 27.99 29.86 -17.33
C THR A 11 26.89 30.24 -16.34
N VAL A 12 26.92 31.45 -15.78
CA VAL A 12 25.85 31.96 -14.92
C VAL A 12 24.54 32.11 -15.71
N PHE A 13 24.59 32.63 -16.93
CA PHE A 13 23.41 32.76 -17.78
C PHE A 13 22.79 31.40 -18.13
N ALA A 14 23.61 30.42 -18.49
CA ALA A 14 23.15 29.05 -18.74
C ALA A 14 22.54 28.41 -17.49
N MET A 15 23.13 28.66 -16.32
CA MET A 15 22.62 28.15 -15.05
C MET A 15 21.27 28.78 -14.71
N VAL A 16 21.10 30.10 -14.88
CA VAL A 16 19.84 30.83 -14.66
C VAL A 16 18.74 30.36 -15.61
N MET A 17 19.06 30.12 -16.87
CA MET A 17 18.11 29.61 -17.87
C MET A 17 17.64 28.17 -17.59
N LEU A 18 18.41 27.38 -16.84
CA LEU A 18 18.04 26.00 -16.48
C LEU A 18 17.16 25.89 -15.21
N ILE A 19 17.09 26.93 -14.38
CA ILE A 19 16.30 26.95 -13.13
C ILE A 19 14.80 26.65 -13.34
N PRO A 20 14.10 27.23 -14.34
CA PRO A 20 12.65 27.00 -14.49
C PRO A 20 12.28 25.57 -14.89
N LEU A 21 13.20 24.75 -15.42
CA LEU A 21 12.95 23.32 -15.71
C LEU A 21 12.75 22.49 -14.43
N LEU A 22 13.33 22.91 -13.30
CA LEU A 22 13.18 22.21 -12.02
C LEU A 22 11.81 22.45 -11.38
N ALA A 23 11.17 23.58 -11.71
CA ALA A 23 9.88 23.98 -11.15
C ALA A 23 8.70 23.29 -11.84
N THR A 24 8.76 23.07 -13.16
CA THR A 24 7.68 22.41 -13.91
C THR A 24 7.57 20.92 -13.60
N ALA A 25 8.65 20.28 -13.12
CA ALA A 25 8.66 18.89 -12.67
C ALA A 25 7.95 18.67 -11.31
N GLN A 26 7.66 19.74 -10.57
CA GLN A 26 6.98 19.68 -9.26
C GLN A 26 5.45 19.82 -9.37
N SER A 27 4.91 20.05 -10.57
CA SER A 27 3.48 20.23 -10.77
C SER A 27 2.76 18.88 -10.75
N SER A 28 2.46 18.36 -9.57
CA SER A 28 1.58 17.21 -9.41
C SER A 28 0.14 17.62 -9.69
N THR A 29 -0.39 17.23 -10.84
CA THR A 29 -1.83 17.34 -11.14
C THR A 29 -2.57 16.43 -10.17
N THR A 30 -3.12 17.00 -9.10
CA THR A 30 -3.99 16.24 -8.20
C THR A 30 -5.28 15.94 -8.96
N LEU A 31 -5.56 14.67 -9.22
CA LEU A 31 -6.84 14.26 -9.82
C LEU A 31 -7.96 14.68 -8.87
N ARG A 32 -8.81 15.58 -9.35
CA ARG A 32 -9.95 16.11 -8.60
C ARG A 32 -11.22 15.90 -9.40
N THR A 33 -12.31 15.66 -8.69
CA THR A 33 -13.65 15.57 -9.25
C THR A 33 -14.13 16.95 -9.70
N ALA A 34 -15.20 17.00 -10.49
CA ALA A 34 -15.81 18.25 -10.96
C ALA A 34 -16.30 19.16 -9.81
N TRP A 35 -16.48 18.62 -8.61
CA TRP A 35 -16.94 19.32 -7.41
C TRP A 35 -15.78 19.67 -6.46
N GLY A 36 -14.53 19.36 -6.83
CA GLY A 36 -13.31 19.81 -6.15
C GLY A 36 -12.66 18.81 -5.19
N ASP A 37 -13.29 17.66 -4.94
CA ASP A 37 -12.78 16.61 -4.07
C ASP A 37 -11.68 15.76 -4.74
N PRO A 38 -10.81 15.08 -3.98
CA PRO A 38 -9.86 14.11 -4.53
C PRO A 38 -10.61 13.00 -5.30
N ASP A 39 -10.18 12.73 -6.53
CA ASP A 39 -10.74 11.65 -7.33
C ASP A 39 -10.11 10.30 -6.92
N LEU A 40 -10.96 9.42 -6.37
CA LEU A 40 -10.59 8.07 -5.93
C LEU A 40 -11.10 6.98 -6.91
N GLY A 41 -11.55 7.36 -8.11
CA GLY A 41 -12.15 6.47 -9.11
C GLY A 41 -11.21 5.52 -9.86
N GLY A 42 -10.00 5.28 -9.34
CA GLY A 42 -9.02 4.39 -9.94
C GLY A 42 -9.35 2.89 -9.80
N VAL A 43 -8.45 2.05 -10.30
CA VAL A 43 -8.51 0.59 -10.10
C VAL A 43 -7.85 0.24 -8.77
N TRP A 44 -8.61 -0.38 -7.88
CA TRP A 44 -8.15 -0.83 -6.56
C TRP A 44 -8.06 -2.36 -6.54
N ASN A 45 -7.03 -2.90 -5.89
CA ASN A 45 -6.86 -4.34 -5.67
C ASN A 45 -6.67 -4.65 -4.17
N ASN A 46 -6.83 -5.91 -3.79
CA ASN A 46 -6.69 -6.38 -2.41
C ASN A 46 -5.46 -7.28 -2.23
N SER A 47 -4.37 -6.95 -2.92
CA SER A 47 -3.18 -7.81 -2.99
C SER A 47 -2.30 -7.75 -1.73
N THR A 48 -2.54 -6.76 -0.84
CA THR A 48 -1.68 -6.49 0.32
C THR A 48 -2.31 -6.98 1.63
N LEU A 49 -1.52 -7.64 2.48
CA LEU A 49 -1.89 -8.15 3.81
C LEU A 49 -1.85 -7.07 4.91
N THR A 50 -1.26 -5.91 4.62
CA THR A 50 -1.03 -4.86 5.59
C THR A 50 -2.37 -4.26 6.05
N PRO A 51 -2.72 -4.38 7.34
CA PRO A 51 -3.97 -3.82 7.86
C PRO A 51 -3.92 -2.29 7.91
N PHE A 52 -5.09 -1.66 7.90
CA PHE A 52 -5.21 -0.19 8.04
C PHE A 52 -4.71 0.31 9.41
N GLN A 53 -4.91 -0.47 10.47
CA GLN A 53 -4.41 -0.20 11.80
C GLN A 53 -3.31 -1.18 12.19
N ARG A 54 -2.31 -0.68 12.92
CA ARG A 54 -1.23 -1.51 13.45
C ARG A 54 -1.82 -2.55 14.42
N PRO A 55 -1.57 -3.86 14.22
CA PRO A 55 -1.95 -4.89 15.18
C PRO A 55 -1.27 -4.66 16.54
N GLU A 56 -2.03 -4.81 17.63
CA GLU A 56 -1.52 -4.61 19.00
C GLU A 56 -0.33 -5.54 19.32
N ARG A 57 -0.34 -6.75 18.77
CA ARG A 57 0.75 -7.74 18.92
C ARG A 57 2.12 -7.24 18.44
N LEU A 58 2.14 -6.26 17.54
CA LEU A 58 3.39 -5.68 17.03
C LEU A 58 3.87 -4.51 17.90
N GLY A 59 3.09 -4.08 18.89
CA GLY A 59 3.48 -3.05 19.87
C GLY A 59 4.22 -1.87 19.24
N ASP A 60 5.45 -1.64 19.71
CA ASP A 60 6.36 -0.59 19.23
C ASP A 60 7.33 -1.07 18.14
N GLN A 61 7.26 -2.33 17.71
CA GLN A 61 8.13 -2.88 16.65
C GLN A 61 7.94 -2.06 15.37
N GLU A 62 8.99 -1.37 14.94
CA GLU A 62 8.91 -0.44 13.82
C GLU A 62 8.96 -1.17 12.47
N PHE A 63 9.71 -2.27 12.40
CA PHE A 63 9.91 -3.07 11.20
C PHE A 63 9.84 -4.57 11.50
N LEU A 64 9.25 -5.30 10.55
CA LEU A 64 9.38 -6.74 10.48
C LEU A 64 10.69 -7.07 9.76
N THR A 65 11.35 -8.12 10.22
CA THR A 65 12.49 -8.73 9.53
C THR A 65 12.03 -9.38 8.22
N ALA A 66 12.97 -9.61 7.30
CA ALA A 66 12.65 -10.26 6.02
C ALA A 66 12.07 -11.68 6.23
N GLU A 67 12.54 -12.39 7.25
CA GLU A 67 12.07 -13.72 7.61
C GLU A 67 10.64 -13.68 8.18
N GLU A 68 10.35 -12.76 9.11
CA GLU A 68 8.99 -12.59 9.63
C GLU A 68 7.99 -12.24 8.53
N VAL A 69 8.39 -11.36 7.60
CA VAL A 69 7.57 -11.03 6.43
C VAL A 69 7.33 -12.29 5.58
N SER A 70 8.38 -13.02 5.23
CA SER A 70 8.27 -14.25 4.44
C SER A 70 7.33 -15.26 5.09
N ASN A 71 7.43 -15.43 6.41
CA ASN A 71 6.57 -16.35 7.17
C ASN A 71 5.10 -15.90 7.13
N ILE A 72 4.82 -14.59 7.21
CA ILE A 72 3.46 -14.05 7.09
C ILE A 72 2.90 -14.26 5.68
N GLU A 73 3.69 -13.97 4.65
CA GLU A 73 3.30 -14.12 3.24
C GLU A 73 3.00 -15.59 2.91
N GLN A 74 3.87 -16.50 3.38
CA GLN A 74 3.70 -17.94 3.19
C GLN A 74 2.48 -18.48 3.94
N ALA A 75 2.31 -18.12 5.21
CA ALA A 75 1.13 -18.52 5.98
C ALA A 75 -0.18 -18.02 5.35
N ALA A 76 -0.17 -16.83 4.73
CA ALA A 76 -1.32 -16.31 3.99
C ALA A 76 -1.59 -17.11 2.71
N ALA A 77 -0.54 -17.46 1.95
CA ALA A 77 -0.66 -18.28 0.75
C ALA A 77 -1.21 -19.68 1.07
N ASP A 78 -0.65 -20.34 2.08
CA ASP A 78 -1.08 -21.67 2.52
C ASP A 78 -2.54 -21.67 3.00
N ARG A 79 -2.94 -20.64 3.74
CA ARG A 79 -4.35 -20.48 4.15
C ARG A 79 -5.27 -20.26 2.96
N ASN A 80 -4.82 -19.52 1.94
CA ASN A 80 -5.62 -19.27 0.74
C ASN A 80 -5.79 -20.53 -0.11
N THR A 81 -4.76 -21.36 -0.24
CA THR A 81 -4.83 -22.63 -0.97
C THR A 81 -5.72 -23.64 -0.26
N ASP A 82 -5.59 -23.77 1.07
CA ASP A 82 -6.49 -24.59 1.89
C ASP A 82 -7.95 -24.17 1.69
N PHE A 83 -8.26 -22.90 1.92
CA PHE A 83 -9.62 -22.41 1.79
C PHE A 83 -10.17 -22.45 0.37
N ALA A 84 -9.34 -22.42 -0.67
CA ALA A 84 -9.78 -22.59 -2.06
C ALA A 84 -10.12 -24.05 -2.39
N GLY A 85 -9.40 -25.02 -1.82
CA GLY A 85 -9.60 -26.44 -2.06
C GLY A 85 -10.75 -27.07 -1.26
N ARG A 86 -11.30 -26.36 -0.27
CA ARG A 86 -12.36 -26.89 0.59
C ARG A 86 -13.68 -27.16 -0.17
N PRO A 87 -14.44 -28.19 0.25
CA PRO A 87 -15.79 -28.40 -0.25
C PRO A 87 -16.73 -27.31 0.26
N ALA A 88 -17.80 -27.01 -0.50
CA ALA A 88 -18.86 -26.13 -0.05
C ALA A 88 -19.57 -26.73 1.18
N LEU A 89 -19.81 -25.90 2.20
CA LEU A 89 -20.50 -26.30 3.42
C LEU A 89 -21.94 -25.78 3.37
N ARG A 90 -22.91 -26.63 3.72
CA ARG A 90 -24.30 -26.22 3.83
C ARG A 90 -24.48 -25.46 5.14
N THR A 91 -24.97 -24.22 5.06
CA THR A 91 -25.33 -23.44 6.25
C THR A 91 -26.64 -23.94 6.85
N GLU A 92 -26.75 -23.89 8.17
CA GLU A 92 -28.00 -24.16 8.89
C GLU A 92 -28.92 -22.93 8.86
N VAL A 93 -30.22 -23.16 8.87
CA VAL A 93 -31.22 -22.08 8.88
C VAL A 93 -31.06 -21.26 10.16
N GLY A 94 -30.82 -19.95 10.01
CA GLY A 94 -30.58 -19.03 11.14
C GLY A 94 -29.09 -18.76 11.45
N GLY A 95 -28.16 -19.45 10.79
CA GLY A 95 -26.72 -19.17 10.87
C GLY A 95 -26.27 -18.05 9.91
N ASN A 96 -25.18 -17.37 10.26
CA ASN A 96 -24.54 -16.38 9.39
C ASN A 96 -23.89 -17.10 8.18
N VAL A 97 -24.31 -16.77 6.96
CA VAL A 97 -23.78 -17.32 5.69
C VAL A 97 -22.44 -16.70 5.28
N ASP A 98 -22.10 -15.54 5.83
CA ASP A 98 -20.92 -14.76 5.43
C ASP A 98 -19.65 -15.22 6.16
N ARG A 99 -19.77 -15.70 7.41
CA ARG A 99 -18.62 -16.12 8.23
C ARG A 99 -18.76 -17.58 8.66
N GLY A 100 -17.92 -18.43 8.08
CA GLY A 100 -17.78 -19.83 8.50
C GLY A 100 -17.07 -19.95 9.84
N VAL A 101 -17.20 -21.11 10.45
CA VAL A 101 -16.63 -21.45 11.78
C VAL A 101 -15.11 -21.25 11.89
N ASP A 102 -14.38 -21.26 10.77
CA ASP A 102 -12.90 -21.22 10.74
C ASP A 102 -12.33 -19.97 10.06
N GLY A 103 -13.15 -18.95 9.79
CA GLY A 103 -12.72 -17.74 9.06
C GLY A 103 -12.67 -17.90 7.53
N ALA A 104 -13.18 -19.01 7.00
CA ALA A 104 -13.57 -19.15 5.59
C ALA A 104 -14.89 -18.37 5.32
N PRO A 105 -15.12 -17.91 4.08
CA PRO A 105 -16.46 -17.46 3.65
C PRO A 105 -17.47 -18.58 3.92
N GLY A 106 -18.57 -18.30 4.63
CA GLY A 106 -19.37 -19.35 5.29
C GLY A 106 -19.75 -20.55 4.41
N SER A 107 -20.48 -20.31 3.33
CA SER A 107 -21.05 -21.35 2.46
C SER A 107 -20.15 -21.80 1.30
N TYR A 108 -19.13 -21.01 0.96
CA TYR A 108 -18.26 -21.26 -0.20
C TYR A 108 -16.79 -21.32 0.16
N ASN A 109 -16.03 -22.03 -0.67
CA ASN A 109 -14.59 -21.95 -0.64
C ASN A 109 -14.11 -20.54 -1.06
N ASN A 110 -12.84 -20.23 -0.81
CA ASN A 110 -12.28 -18.91 -1.06
C ASN A 110 -11.80 -18.72 -2.52
N PHE A 111 -12.19 -19.59 -3.46
CA PHE A 111 -11.73 -19.55 -4.85
C PHE A 111 -12.11 -18.24 -5.56
N TRP A 112 -13.29 -17.70 -5.27
CA TRP A 112 -13.82 -16.48 -5.91
C TRP A 112 -13.37 -15.17 -5.24
N MET A 113 -12.56 -15.25 -4.19
CA MET A 113 -12.17 -14.10 -3.39
C MET A 113 -10.74 -13.69 -3.70
N GLU A 114 -10.53 -12.42 -4.01
CA GLU A 114 -9.18 -11.85 -4.07
C GLU A 114 -8.65 -11.70 -2.64
N ARG A 115 -7.72 -12.58 -2.27
CA ARG A 115 -6.98 -12.49 -1.01
C ARG A 115 -5.50 -12.26 -1.28
N GLY A 116 -5.03 -11.09 -0.91
CA GLY A 116 -3.63 -10.74 -0.96
C GLY A 116 -2.74 -11.70 -0.17
N THR A 117 -1.50 -11.79 -0.61
CA THR A 117 -0.43 -12.55 0.06
C THR A 117 0.80 -11.69 0.32
N LEU A 118 0.81 -10.43 -0.15
CA LEU A 118 1.99 -9.58 -0.11
C LEU A 118 1.98 -8.72 1.14
N TRP A 119 3.10 -8.69 1.85
CA TRP A 119 3.33 -7.68 2.86
C TRP A 119 3.95 -6.45 2.22
N TYR A 120 3.39 -5.26 2.50
CA TYR A 120 3.97 -4.04 1.96
C TYR A 120 5.36 -3.79 2.55
N ARG A 121 6.40 -3.98 1.73
CA ARG A 121 7.78 -3.52 1.98
C ARG A 121 7.98 -2.19 1.29
N ARG A 122 8.10 -1.10 2.06
CA ARG A 122 8.61 0.15 1.48
C ARG A 122 10.06 -0.05 1.08
N GLY A 123 10.44 0.42 -0.12
CA GLY A 123 11.72 0.13 -0.79
C GLY A 123 12.97 0.24 0.09
N ALA A 124 14.04 -0.42 -0.37
CA ALA A 124 15.34 -0.60 0.30
C ALA A 124 16.09 0.66 0.79
N HIS A 125 15.50 1.85 0.75
CA HIS A 125 16.05 3.05 1.38
C HIS A 125 14.92 3.89 2.00
N ARG A 126 15.07 4.17 3.31
CA ARG A 126 14.18 4.94 4.21
C ARG A 126 12.93 4.20 4.71
N SER A 127 13.19 3.46 5.78
CA SER A 127 12.32 3.26 6.94
C SER A 127 11.42 4.47 7.22
N LEU A 128 10.11 4.30 7.07
CA LEU A 128 9.15 5.16 7.75
C LEU A 128 8.40 4.28 8.76
N PRO A 129 8.27 4.73 10.02
CA PRO A 129 7.63 3.98 11.07
C PRO A 129 6.21 3.61 10.69
N ILE A 130 5.75 2.43 11.12
CA ILE A 130 4.34 2.04 11.10
C ILE A 130 3.60 3.00 12.06
N ARG A 131 3.33 4.26 11.67
CA ARG A 131 2.79 5.27 12.59
C ARG A 131 1.45 4.80 13.16
N ARG A 132 1.34 4.83 14.49
CA ARG A 132 0.08 4.72 15.22
C ARG A 132 -0.81 5.87 14.73
N MET A 133 -1.92 5.56 14.06
CA MET A 133 -2.97 6.54 13.80
C MET A 133 -3.64 6.85 15.15
N ALA A 134 -3.07 7.79 15.89
CA ALA A 134 -3.73 8.37 17.05
C ALA A 134 -4.82 9.32 16.53
N GLY A 135 -6.10 9.02 16.77
CA GLY A 135 -7.14 10.06 16.79
C GLY A 135 -8.37 9.93 15.89
N CYS A 136 -8.81 8.75 15.45
CA CYS A 136 -10.21 8.61 15.01
C CYS A 136 -11.09 8.16 16.18
N ARG A 137 -11.72 9.12 16.87
CA ARG A 137 -12.97 8.85 17.59
C ARG A 137 -14.09 8.78 16.55
N LEU A 138 -14.84 7.68 16.57
CA LEU A 138 -16.20 7.62 16.04
C LEU A 138 -17.12 8.48 16.89
#